data_AF-A0A2T0JSB9-F1
#
_entry.id   AF-A0A2T0JSB9-F1
#
_cell.length_a   1.000
_cell.length_b   1.000
_cell.length_c   1.000
_cell.angle_alpha   90.00
_cell.angle_beta   90.00
_cell.angle_gamma   90.00
#
_symmetry.space_group_name_H-M   'P 1'
#
loop_
_entity.id
_entity.type
_entity.pdbx_description
1 polymer ?
#
loop_
_entity_poly.entity_id
_entity_poly.type
_entity_poly.pdbx_seq_one_letter_code
_entity_poly.pdbx_strand_id
1 'polypeptide(L)'
;MPHTSDRRRRAQRCNITGEPARLAVTGLPTRNETIAMSPGQKALQSALMRVFANQGQHAWDPLRGRRLAGLFDYYGTWISPQPDRVVMAATVAHRLCGYLLPYTDPDEQHPRCAGIPGLRLRAYTTYGYELVHLPTNTPVEIHDDQSRCSPRFREEVLRTERRMHRGEEERTFRPVWREPALTGLEQRWASVWQLQPHTEITSALFCIQPVFLHDPAGPTHSAGNWARHLQLACSPAPDTPSVLTWCDGLQPGRIAEYLETLALISPGIARIDAAGPNYATLTLGRASIEMHRRHLCTQCHLDKAFTPTRPDPAAA
;
A
#
# COMPACT_ATOMS: atom_id res chain seq x y z
N MET A 1 -28.95 -17.27 -8.81
CA MET A 1 -27.70 -18.02 -9.00
C MET A 1 -26.69 -17.12 -9.70
N PRO A 2 -25.44 -16.97 -9.25
CA PRO A 2 -24.45 -16.18 -9.98
C PRO A 2 -24.20 -16.83 -11.35
N HIS A 3 -24.20 -16.02 -12.41
CA HIS A 3 -23.97 -16.48 -13.78
C HIS A 3 -22.57 -17.10 -13.91
N THR A 4 -22.37 -18.03 -14.85
CA THR A 4 -21.08 -18.72 -15.08
C THR A 4 -19.91 -17.75 -15.29
N SER A 5 -20.18 -16.58 -15.89
CA SER A 5 -19.21 -15.49 -16.07
C SER A 5 -18.68 -14.93 -14.75
N ASP A 6 -19.55 -14.75 -13.74
CA ASP A 6 -19.16 -14.16 -12.46
C ASP A 6 -18.32 -15.14 -11.63
N ARG A 7 -18.59 -16.44 -11.76
CA ARG A 7 -17.76 -17.49 -11.16
C ARG A 7 -16.34 -17.46 -11.74
N ARG A 8 -16.19 -17.29 -13.06
CA ARG A 8 -14.88 -17.21 -13.71
C ARG A 8 -14.14 -15.94 -13.33
N ARG A 9 -14.81 -14.78 -13.34
CA ARG A 9 -14.21 -13.50 -12.90
C ARG A 9 -13.73 -13.57 -11.45
N ARG A 10 -14.55 -14.14 -10.55
CA ARG A 10 -14.17 -14.37 -9.17
C ARG A 10 -12.94 -15.27 -9.05
N ALA A 11 -12.93 -16.41 -9.73
CA ALA A 11 -11.80 -17.34 -9.66
C ALA A 11 -10.51 -16.69 -10.18
N GLN A 12 -10.58 -15.96 -11.29
CA GLN A 12 -9.45 -15.22 -11.83
C GLN A 12 -8.94 -14.18 -10.83
N ARG A 13 -9.84 -13.41 -10.23
CA ARG A 13 -9.49 -12.39 -9.23
C ARG A 13 -8.84 -12.99 -7.97
N CYS A 14 -9.38 -14.10 -7.44
CA CYS A 14 -8.74 -14.84 -6.34
C CYS A 14 -7.35 -15.34 -6.71
N ASN A 15 -7.18 -15.90 -7.91
CA ASN A 15 -5.89 -16.41 -8.36
C ASN A 15 -4.84 -15.30 -8.50
N ILE A 16 -5.24 -14.11 -8.94
CA ILE A 16 -4.36 -12.96 -9.10
C ILE A 16 -3.98 -12.37 -7.74
N THR A 17 -4.96 -12.13 -6.88
CA THR A 17 -4.76 -11.35 -5.64
C THR A 17 -4.40 -12.20 -4.43
N GLY A 18 -4.69 -13.50 -4.45
CA GLY A 18 -4.58 -14.38 -3.28
C GLY A 18 -5.68 -14.17 -2.23
N GLU A 19 -6.65 -13.28 -2.48
CA GLU A 19 -7.66 -12.91 -1.49
C GLU A 19 -8.72 -14.01 -1.27
N PRO A 20 -9.37 -14.05 -0.08
CA PRO A 20 -10.51 -14.92 0.18
C PRO A 20 -11.67 -14.71 -0.81
N ALA A 21 -12.27 -15.81 -1.27
CA ALA A 21 -13.36 -15.79 -2.27
C ALA A 21 -14.55 -14.89 -1.89
N ARG A 22 -14.85 -14.73 -0.59
CA ARG A 22 -15.90 -13.83 -0.11
C ARG A 22 -15.60 -12.36 -0.45
N LEU A 23 -14.34 -11.92 -0.32
CA LEU A 23 -13.92 -10.56 -0.60
C LEU A 23 -13.83 -10.32 -2.11
N ALA A 24 -13.39 -11.33 -2.86
CA ALA A 24 -13.43 -11.28 -4.31
C ALA A 24 -14.86 -11.02 -4.81
N VAL A 25 -15.87 -11.72 -4.27
CA VAL A 25 -17.28 -11.50 -4.65
C VAL A 25 -17.73 -10.07 -4.33
N THR A 26 -17.46 -9.56 -3.13
CA THR A 26 -17.92 -8.22 -2.73
C THR A 26 -17.25 -7.10 -3.50
N GLY A 27 -16.02 -7.32 -3.98
CA GLY A 27 -15.28 -6.33 -4.74
C GLY A 27 -15.52 -6.39 -6.26
N LEU A 28 -16.26 -7.38 -6.78
CA LEU A 28 -16.51 -7.48 -8.22
C LEU A 28 -17.41 -6.31 -8.67
N PRO A 29 -16.97 -5.49 -9.64
CA PRO A 29 -17.84 -4.49 -10.21
C PRO A 29 -18.85 -5.14 -11.16
N THR A 30 -19.90 -4.38 -11.49
CA THR A 30 -20.82 -4.70 -12.58
C THR A 30 -20.03 -4.98 -13.86
N ARG A 31 -20.62 -5.77 -14.76
CA ARG A 31 -19.97 -6.12 -16.02
C ARG A 31 -19.62 -4.86 -16.82
N ASN A 32 -18.40 -4.78 -17.32
CA ASN A 32 -17.84 -3.66 -18.08
C ASN A 32 -17.68 -2.35 -17.28
N GLU A 33 -17.84 -2.39 -15.96
CA GLU A 33 -17.55 -1.26 -15.07
C GLU A 33 -16.22 -1.48 -14.34
N THR A 34 -15.61 -0.37 -13.94
CA THR A 34 -14.47 -0.39 -13.01
C THR A 34 -14.96 -0.39 -11.57
N ILE A 35 -14.09 -0.77 -10.65
CA ILE A 35 -14.35 -0.65 -9.22
C ILE A 35 -14.44 0.84 -8.87
N ALA A 36 -15.65 1.29 -8.58
CA ALA A 36 -15.91 2.67 -8.21
C ALA A 36 -15.42 2.96 -6.78
N MET A 37 -14.20 3.51 -6.66
CA MET A 37 -13.61 3.94 -5.39
C MET A 37 -13.82 5.45 -5.18
N SER A 38 -14.16 5.84 -3.95
CA SER A 38 -14.27 7.27 -3.61
C SER A 38 -12.92 8.00 -3.77
N PRO A 39 -12.91 9.31 -4.04
CA PRO A 39 -11.66 10.06 -4.13
C PRO A 39 -10.82 9.98 -2.84
N GLY A 40 -11.47 9.96 -1.67
CA GLY A 40 -10.79 9.78 -0.39
C GLY A 40 -10.08 8.43 -0.27
N GLN A 41 -10.71 7.35 -0.74
CA GLN A 41 -10.09 6.03 -0.74
C GLN A 41 -8.87 5.98 -1.66
N LYS A 42 -8.97 6.55 -2.87
CA LYS A 42 -7.85 6.61 -3.81
C LYS A 42 -6.68 7.42 -3.23
N ALA A 43 -6.97 8.53 -2.57
CA ALA A 43 -5.96 9.34 -1.89
C ALA A 43 -5.23 8.56 -0.79
N LEU A 44 -5.99 7.82 0.04
CA LEU A 44 -5.41 6.97 1.08
C LEU A 44 -4.54 5.85 0.49
N GLN A 45 -5.03 5.13 -0.51
CA GLN A 45 -4.28 4.05 -1.17
C GLN A 45 -2.99 4.58 -1.83
N SER A 46 -3.06 5.72 -2.52
CA SER A 46 -1.89 6.41 -3.07
C SER A 46 -0.88 6.79 -1.98
N ALA A 47 -1.35 7.28 -0.84
CA ALA A 47 -0.48 7.59 0.28
C ALA A 47 0.14 6.31 0.90
N LEU A 48 -0.63 5.24 1.08
CA LEU A 48 -0.13 3.95 1.56
C LEU A 48 0.95 3.38 0.63
N MET A 49 0.75 3.45 -0.68
CA MET A 49 1.75 3.05 -1.67
C MET A 49 3.06 3.81 -1.48
N ARG A 50 3.00 5.14 -1.36
CA ARG A 50 4.19 5.97 -1.09
C ARG A 50 4.83 5.63 0.26
N VAL A 51 4.02 5.35 1.28
CA VAL A 51 4.49 4.98 2.62
C VAL A 51 5.27 3.66 2.60
N PHE A 52 4.77 2.66 1.86
CA PHE A 52 5.38 1.34 1.77
C PHE A 52 6.55 1.29 0.78
N ALA A 53 6.57 2.17 -0.24
CA ALA A 53 7.64 2.25 -1.23
C ALA A 53 8.84 3.10 -0.77
N ASN A 54 8.66 4.16 0.03
CA ASN A 54 9.77 5.09 0.27
C ASN A 54 10.61 4.70 1.47
N GLN A 55 11.85 4.26 1.21
CA GLN A 55 12.83 3.80 2.22
C GLN A 55 13.32 4.87 3.20
N GLY A 56 13.11 6.13 2.88
CA GLY A 56 13.43 7.25 3.75
C GLY A 56 12.56 7.27 5.00
N GLN A 57 13.02 7.97 6.04
CA GLN A 57 12.13 8.34 7.14
C GLN A 57 11.07 9.30 6.60
N HIS A 58 9.79 8.99 6.83
CA HIS A 58 8.72 9.92 6.54
C HIS A 58 8.86 11.12 7.48
N ALA A 59 8.68 12.34 6.97
CA ALA A 59 8.89 13.55 7.75
C ALA A 59 8.04 13.59 9.05
N TRP A 60 6.93 12.86 9.07
CA TRP A 60 6.05 12.72 10.23
C TRP A 60 6.27 11.45 11.07
N ASP A 61 7.17 10.53 10.70
CA ASP A 61 7.45 9.32 11.46
C ASP A 61 8.98 9.22 11.71
N PRO A 62 9.50 10.00 12.67
CA PRO A 62 10.94 10.09 12.94
C PRO A 62 11.43 8.96 13.87
N LEU A 63 10.53 8.08 14.33
CA LEU A 63 10.87 7.05 15.32
C LEU A 63 11.95 6.10 14.78
N ARG A 64 13.02 5.96 15.55
CA ARG A 64 14.14 5.08 15.22
C ARG A 64 13.74 3.62 15.47
N GLY A 65 14.23 2.70 14.64
CA GLY A 65 13.95 1.26 14.78
C GLY A 65 12.62 0.80 14.18
N ARG A 66 11.75 1.71 13.74
CA ARG A 66 10.56 1.42 12.93
C ARG A 66 10.68 2.03 11.54
N ARG A 67 10.37 1.24 10.51
CA ARG A 67 10.31 1.72 9.12
C ARG A 67 8.98 1.26 8.53
N LEU A 68 8.16 2.22 8.11
CA LEU A 68 6.94 1.91 7.36
C LEU A 68 7.26 1.40 5.95
N ALA A 69 8.40 1.81 5.40
CA ALA A 69 8.91 1.30 4.14
C ALA A 69 9.11 -0.22 4.21
N GLY A 70 8.59 -0.94 3.22
CA GLY A 70 8.67 -2.39 3.17
C GLY A 70 7.88 -3.12 4.27
N LEU A 71 7.14 -2.40 5.12
CA LEU A 71 6.34 -3.02 6.18
C LEU A 71 5.32 -4.00 5.61
N PHE A 72 4.69 -3.63 4.49
CA PHE A 72 3.75 -4.51 3.79
C PHE A 72 4.42 -5.72 3.12
N ASP A 73 5.70 -5.67 2.79
CA ASP A 73 6.41 -6.86 2.25
C ASP A 73 6.84 -7.82 3.36
N TYR A 74 7.15 -7.27 4.53
CA TYR A 74 7.51 -8.10 5.67
C TYR A 74 6.29 -8.80 6.29
N TYR A 75 5.15 -8.11 6.34
CA TYR A 75 3.95 -8.63 6.99
C TYR A 75 2.81 -8.91 6.04
N GLY A 76 2.65 -8.12 4.99
CA GLY A 76 1.51 -8.19 4.09
C GLY A 76 1.54 -9.42 3.20
N THR A 77 0.36 -9.84 2.77
CA THR A 77 0.18 -11.07 2.00
C THR A 77 -0.67 -10.83 0.76
N TRP A 78 -1.82 -10.20 0.92
CA TRP A 78 -2.70 -9.84 -0.19
C TRP A 78 -3.37 -8.49 0.05
N ILE A 79 -3.77 -7.85 -1.04
CA ILE A 79 -4.61 -6.65 -1.05
C ILE A 79 -5.84 -6.97 -1.87
N SER A 80 -7.00 -6.58 -1.34
CA SER A 80 -8.29 -6.85 -1.92
C SER A 80 -8.90 -5.55 -2.46
N PRO A 81 -9.06 -5.42 -3.80
CA PRO A 81 -9.72 -4.26 -4.39
C PRO A 81 -11.19 -4.15 -3.98
N GLN A 82 -11.55 -3.22 -3.10
CA GLN A 82 -12.95 -2.99 -2.68
C GLN A 82 -13.42 -1.59 -3.09
N PRO A 83 -14.72 -1.39 -3.38
CA PRO A 83 -15.25 -0.09 -3.78
C PRO A 83 -15.35 0.93 -2.64
N ASP A 84 -15.50 0.47 -1.40
CA ASP A 84 -15.91 1.30 -0.25
C ASP A 84 -14.90 1.32 0.90
N ARG A 85 -13.82 0.54 0.81
CA ARG A 85 -12.82 0.40 1.87
C ARG A 85 -11.49 -0.13 1.34
N VAL A 86 -10.44 -0.03 2.15
CA VAL A 86 -9.16 -0.69 1.90
C VAL A 86 -9.13 -1.99 2.68
N VAL A 87 -8.91 -3.11 2.02
CA VAL A 87 -8.77 -4.41 2.70
C VAL A 87 -7.44 -5.02 2.32
N MET A 88 -6.65 -5.37 3.34
CA MET A 88 -5.37 -6.02 3.17
C MET A 88 -5.20 -7.08 4.25
N ALA A 89 -4.37 -8.07 3.98
CA ALA A 89 -3.98 -9.05 4.98
C ALA A 89 -2.51 -9.02 5.29
N ALA A 90 -2.21 -9.59 6.45
CA ALA A 90 -0.86 -9.80 6.91
C ALA A 90 -0.72 -11.13 7.67
N THR A 91 0.46 -11.72 7.57
CA THR A 91 0.92 -12.86 8.38
C THR A 91 0.95 -12.50 9.87
N VAL A 92 1.25 -11.24 10.19
CA VAL A 92 1.30 -10.71 11.56
C VAL A 92 0.50 -9.41 11.64
N ALA A 93 -0.82 -9.51 11.49
CA ALA A 93 -1.73 -8.37 11.41
C ALA A 93 -1.64 -7.41 12.60
N HIS A 94 -1.40 -7.92 13.82
CA HIS A 94 -1.25 -7.08 15.02
C HIS A 94 -0.02 -6.16 14.95
N ARG A 95 1.08 -6.63 14.33
CA ARG A 95 2.28 -5.82 14.11
C ARG A 95 2.01 -4.74 13.08
N LEU A 96 1.50 -5.13 11.90
CA LEU A 96 1.14 -4.18 10.86
C LEU A 96 0.19 -3.10 11.41
N CYS A 97 -0.87 -3.50 12.12
CA CYS A 97 -1.80 -2.59 12.78
C CYS A 97 -1.11 -1.68 13.81
N GLY A 98 -0.22 -2.22 14.64
CA GLY A 98 0.54 -1.47 15.65
C GLY A 98 1.43 -0.38 15.05
N TYR A 99 2.15 -0.69 13.96
CA TYR A 99 3.01 0.26 13.25
C TYR A 99 2.23 1.40 12.58
N LEU A 100 1.06 1.09 12.01
CA LEU A 100 0.25 2.07 11.28
C LEU A 100 -0.49 3.04 12.22
N LEU A 101 -0.84 2.63 13.44
CA LEU A 101 -1.69 3.45 14.31
C LEU A 101 -0.92 4.63 14.94
N PRO A 102 -1.47 5.86 14.90
CA PRO A 102 -0.71 7.07 15.18
C PRO A 102 -0.48 7.37 16.65
N TYR A 103 0.69 7.93 16.92
CA TYR A 103 1.05 8.49 18.21
C TYR A 103 1.58 9.91 18.04
N THR A 104 1.47 10.72 19.08
CA THR A 104 2.03 12.08 19.10
C THR A 104 2.90 12.28 20.32
N ASP A 105 4.07 12.88 20.14
CA ASP A 105 4.86 13.42 21.23
C ASP A 105 4.30 14.80 21.61
N PRO A 106 3.87 15.01 22.87
CA PRO A 106 3.39 16.30 23.33
C PRO A 106 4.50 17.36 23.50
N ASP A 107 5.78 17.05 23.28
CA ASP A 107 6.85 18.06 23.31
C ASP A 107 6.57 19.20 22.32
N GLU A 108 6.29 20.39 22.87
CA GLU A 108 5.96 21.59 22.10
C GLU A 108 7.15 22.13 21.31
N GLN A 109 8.40 21.84 21.72
CA GLN A 109 9.60 22.31 21.03
C GLN A 109 9.85 21.52 19.74
N HIS A 110 9.54 20.22 19.76
CA HIS A 110 9.73 19.33 18.61
C HIS A 110 8.56 18.35 18.48
N PRO A 111 7.36 18.84 18.11
CA PRO A 111 6.18 17.99 18.04
C PRO A 111 6.34 16.95 16.94
N ARG A 112 6.26 15.68 17.32
CA ARG A 112 6.46 14.53 16.42
C ARG A 112 5.20 13.69 16.34
N CYS A 113 4.87 13.24 15.14
CA CYS A 113 3.92 12.16 14.96
C CYS A 113 4.70 10.85 14.82
N ALA A 114 4.01 9.73 14.93
CA ALA A 114 4.45 8.45 14.42
C ALA A 114 3.22 7.72 13.88
N GLY A 115 3.42 6.75 12.98
CA GLY A 115 2.31 6.02 12.34
C GLY A 115 1.70 6.83 11.21
N ILE A 116 0.47 6.48 10.83
CA ILE A 116 -0.32 7.20 9.81
C ILE A 116 -1.22 8.21 10.54
N PRO A 117 -0.94 9.52 10.44
CA PRO A 117 -1.82 10.57 10.96
C PRO A 117 -3.28 10.34 10.58
N GLY A 118 -4.19 10.48 11.54
CA GLY A 118 -5.62 10.37 11.31
C GLY A 118 -6.18 8.94 11.24
N LEU A 119 -5.34 7.90 11.33
CA LEU A 119 -5.84 6.54 11.43
C LEU A 119 -6.37 6.26 12.85
N ARG A 120 -7.54 5.63 12.96
CA ARG A 120 -8.19 5.28 14.23
C ARG A 120 -8.57 3.82 14.26
N LEU A 121 -8.39 3.17 15.41
CA LEU A 121 -8.89 1.82 15.62
C LEU A 121 -10.38 1.89 15.96
N ARG A 122 -11.23 1.29 15.13
CA ARG A 122 -12.67 1.21 15.37
C ARG A 122 -13.06 -0.04 16.14
N ALA A 123 -12.58 -1.20 15.68
CA ALA A 123 -12.97 -2.47 16.25
C ALA A 123 -11.90 -3.55 16.09
N TYR A 124 -11.97 -4.53 17.00
CA TYR A 124 -11.33 -5.81 16.87
C TYR A 124 -12.34 -6.78 16.29
N THR A 125 -11.99 -7.48 15.22
CA THR A 125 -12.89 -8.43 14.56
C THR A 125 -12.39 -9.85 14.72
N THR A 126 -13.21 -10.81 14.30
CA THR A 126 -12.80 -12.21 14.18
C THR A 126 -11.74 -12.42 13.10
N TYR A 127 -11.66 -11.51 12.13
CA TYR A 127 -10.73 -11.58 11.00
C TYR A 127 -9.48 -10.73 11.19
N GLY A 128 -9.49 -9.74 12.09
CA GLY A 128 -8.36 -8.86 12.30
C GLY A 128 -8.75 -7.53 12.96
N TYR A 129 -8.40 -6.42 12.30
CA TYR A 129 -8.57 -5.06 12.83
C TYR A 129 -9.33 -4.19 11.84
N GLU A 130 -10.33 -3.46 12.34
CA GLU A 130 -11.06 -2.44 11.59
C GLU A 130 -10.60 -1.05 12.03
N LEU A 131 -10.13 -0.28 11.06
CA LEU A 131 -9.65 1.08 11.23
C LEU A 131 -10.49 2.04 10.38
N VAL A 132 -10.36 3.33 10.67
CA VAL A 132 -10.84 4.40 9.79
C VAL A 132 -9.77 5.48 9.68
N HIS A 133 -9.56 5.98 8.47
CA HIS A 133 -8.72 7.15 8.26
C HIS A 133 -9.62 8.39 8.24
N LEU A 134 -9.54 9.21 9.30
CA LEU A 134 -10.42 10.37 9.48
C LEU A 134 -10.36 11.38 8.32
N PRO A 135 -9.18 11.78 7.79
CA PRO A 135 -9.10 12.78 6.72
C PRO A 135 -9.83 12.38 5.43
N THR A 136 -9.85 11.08 5.11
CA THR A 136 -10.47 10.57 3.87
C THR A 136 -11.78 9.84 4.12
N ASN A 137 -12.21 9.74 5.38
CA ASN A 137 -13.34 8.93 5.83
C ASN A 137 -13.34 7.49 5.26
N THR A 138 -12.15 6.91 5.07
CA THR A 138 -12.00 5.61 4.41
C THR A 138 -11.80 4.52 5.46
N PRO A 139 -12.66 3.47 5.49
CA PRO A 139 -12.43 2.30 6.31
C PRO A 139 -11.22 1.51 5.83
N VAL A 140 -10.46 0.94 6.76
CA VAL A 140 -9.33 0.06 6.47
C VAL A 140 -9.45 -1.21 7.30
N GLU A 141 -9.44 -2.36 6.65
CA GLU A 141 -9.44 -3.67 7.29
C GLU A 141 -8.06 -4.31 7.15
N ILE A 142 -7.49 -4.75 8.27
CA ILE A 142 -6.24 -5.53 8.31
C ILE A 142 -6.60 -6.94 8.77
N HIS A 143 -6.61 -7.89 7.84
CA HIS A 143 -6.94 -9.30 8.10
C HIS A 143 -5.68 -10.04 8.57
N ASP A 144 -5.90 -10.97 9.50
CA ASP A 144 -4.90 -11.90 10.00
C ASP A 144 -5.04 -13.23 9.24
N ASP A 145 -4.02 -13.57 8.44
CA ASP A 145 -4.05 -14.77 7.60
C ASP A 145 -3.89 -16.07 8.40
N GLN A 146 -3.27 -16.01 9.58
CA GLN A 146 -2.83 -17.23 10.28
C GLN A 146 -3.85 -17.75 11.29
N SER A 147 -4.86 -16.98 11.70
CA SER A 147 -5.83 -17.47 12.68
C SER A 147 -7.12 -16.68 12.79
N ARG A 148 -8.21 -17.39 13.09
CA ARG A 148 -9.44 -16.80 13.63
C ARG A 148 -9.37 -16.79 15.15
N CYS A 149 -8.75 -15.76 15.71
CA CYS A 149 -8.80 -15.50 17.15
C CYS A 149 -10.11 -14.82 17.56
N SER A 150 -10.38 -14.80 18.86
CA SER A 150 -11.44 -13.93 19.38
C SER A 150 -11.01 -12.46 19.33
N PRO A 151 -11.95 -11.50 19.21
CA PRO A 151 -11.65 -10.07 19.31
C PRO A 151 -10.86 -9.71 20.58
N ARG A 152 -11.22 -10.32 21.72
CA ARG A 152 -10.55 -10.10 23.01
C ARG A 152 -9.07 -10.52 22.99
N PHE A 153 -8.76 -11.65 22.37
CA PHE A 153 -7.38 -12.09 22.21
C PHE A 153 -6.58 -11.12 21.33
N ARG A 154 -7.17 -10.59 20.26
CA ARG A 154 -6.49 -9.59 19.40
C ARG A 154 -6.25 -8.27 20.12
N GLU A 155 -7.20 -7.83 20.93
CA GLU A 155 -6.99 -6.67 21.78
C GLU A 155 -5.78 -6.87 22.70
N GLU A 156 -5.70 -8.03 23.34
CA GLU A 156 -4.58 -8.36 24.22
C GLU A 156 -3.24 -8.43 23.47
N VAL A 157 -3.18 -9.10 22.33
CA VAL A 157 -1.96 -9.21 21.52
C VAL A 157 -1.52 -7.83 21.02
N LEU A 158 -2.43 -7.02 20.47
CA LEU A 158 -2.09 -5.66 20.03
C LEU A 158 -1.62 -4.79 21.19
N ARG A 159 -2.22 -4.93 22.38
CA ARG A 159 -1.78 -4.23 23.59
C ARG A 159 -0.38 -4.67 24.03
N THR A 160 -0.09 -5.96 23.97
CA THR A 160 1.22 -6.53 24.34
C THR A 160 2.30 -6.11 23.36
N GLU A 161 2.05 -6.20 22.06
CA GLU A 161 2.99 -5.77 21.01
C GLU A 161 3.40 -4.31 21.22
N ARG A 162 2.43 -3.44 21.53
CA ARG A 162 2.67 -2.03 21.83
C ARG A 162 3.39 -1.77 23.15
N ARG A 163 3.40 -2.72 24.09
CA ARG A 163 4.21 -2.61 25.32
C ARG A 163 5.65 -3.02 25.04
N MET A 164 5.84 -4.05 24.23
CA MET A 164 7.17 -4.61 23.93
C MET A 164 8.01 -3.69 23.03
N HIS A 165 7.40 -2.93 22.11
CA HIS A 165 8.13 -2.04 21.20
C HIS A 165 8.35 -0.62 21.71
N ARG A 166 7.88 -0.29 22.91
CA ARG A 166 8.17 1.01 23.53
C ARG A 166 9.62 1.08 24.00
N GLY A 167 10.51 1.49 23.10
CA GLY A 167 11.84 1.98 23.48
C GLY A 167 11.73 3.22 24.39
N GLU A 168 12.86 3.69 24.93
CA GLU A 168 12.88 4.87 25.80
C GLU A 168 12.33 6.13 25.09
N GLU A 169 12.63 6.28 23.79
CA GLU A 169 12.09 7.37 22.95
C GLU A 169 10.56 7.30 22.77
N GLU A 170 9.94 6.12 22.80
CA GLU A 170 8.49 5.97 22.63
C GLU A 170 7.71 6.18 23.95
N ARG A 171 8.39 6.39 25.09
CA ARG A 171 7.71 6.59 26.38
C ARG A 171 6.99 7.93 26.47
N THR A 172 7.45 8.96 25.75
CA THR A 172 6.82 10.29 25.69
C THR A 172 5.59 10.30 24.77
N PHE A 173 5.54 9.40 23.80
CA PHE A 173 4.48 9.33 22.80
C PHE A 173 3.14 8.90 23.40
N ARG A 174 2.11 9.69 23.10
CA ARG A 174 0.73 9.43 23.49
C ARG A 174 -0.06 8.83 22.34
N PRO A 175 -0.84 7.76 22.58
CA PRO A 175 -1.68 7.16 21.56
C PRO A 175 -2.85 8.07 21.23
N VAL A 176 -2.96 8.53 19.98
CA VAL A 176 -4.09 9.37 19.52
C VAL A 176 -5.10 8.58 18.70
N TRP A 177 -4.79 7.33 18.37
CA TRP A 177 -5.62 6.45 17.54
C TRP A 177 -6.96 6.02 18.18
N ARG A 178 -7.20 6.38 19.45
CA ARG A 178 -8.48 6.21 20.15
C ARG A 178 -9.33 7.48 20.17
N GLU A 179 -8.74 8.62 19.81
CA GLU A 179 -9.42 9.90 19.85
C GLU A 179 -10.37 10.04 18.65
N PRO A 180 -11.57 10.61 18.83
CA PRO A 180 -12.54 10.71 17.73
C PRO A 180 -12.15 11.76 16.67
N ALA A 181 -11.26 12.69 17.00
CA ALA A 181 -10.87 13.81 16.14
C ALA A 181 -9.36 13.79 15.84
N LEU A 182 -8.96 14.55 14.81
CA LEU A 182 -7.55 14.83 14.54
C LEU A 182 -6.98 15.78 15.60
N THR A 183 -5.82 15.45 16.12
CA THR A 183 -5.03 16.40 16.91
C THR A 183 -4.51 17.54 16.03
N GLY A 184 -4.18 18.69 16.64
CA GLY A 184 -3.58 19.81 15.91
C GLY A 184 -2.27 19.44 15.20
N LEU A 185 -1.52 18.44 15.71
CA LEU A 185 -0.32 17.93 15.08
C LEU A 185 -0.62 17.09 13.83
N GLU A 186 -1.62 16.19 13.91
CA GLU A 186 -2.04 15.39 12.76
C GLU A 186 -2.57 16.26 11.61
N GLN A 187 -3.25 17.37 11.93
CA GLN A 187 -3.76 18.32 10.94
C GLN A 187 -2.64 18.94 10.07
N ARG A 188 -1.41 19.07 10.59
CA ARG A 188 -0.27 19.60 9.83
C ARG A 188 0.09 18.73 8.62
N TRP A 189 -0.30 17.45 8.66
CA TRP A 189 -0.04 16.47 7.61
C TRP A 189 -1.22 16.28 6.65
N ALA A 190 -2.25 17.14 6.71
CA ALA A 190 -3.44 17.02 5.88
C ALA A 190 -3.13 16.99 4.37
N SER A 191 -2.10 17.71 3.93
CA SER A 191 -1.67 17.75 2.52
C SER A 191 -1.21 16.41 1.97
N VAL A 192 -0.70 15.51 2.83
CA VAL A 192 -0.25 14.16 2.43
C VAL A 192 -1.42 13.35 1.86
N TRP A 193 -2.63 13.58 2.36
CA TRP A 193 -3.85 12.83 2.03
C TRP A 193 -4.71 13.48 0.95
N GLN A 194 -4.25 14.58 0.35
CA GLN A 194 -4.96 15.24 -0.73
C GLN A 194 -4.74 14.51 -2.06
N LEU A 195 -5.70 14.64 -2.97
CA LEU A 195 -5.55 14.17 -4.35
C LEU A 195 -4.38 14.88 -5.04
N GLN A 196 -3.48 14.08 -5.57
CA GLN A 196 -2.34 14.47 -6.40
C GLN A 196 -2.54 14.00 -7.84
N PRO A 197 -1.83 14.58 -8.84
CA PRO A 197 -1.94 14.16 -10.23
C PRO A 197 -1.75 12.65 -10.44
N HIS A 198 -0.83 12.02 -9.71
CA HIS A 198 -0.52 10.59 -9.78
C HIS A 198 -1.48 9.68 -8.97
N THR A 199 -2.51 10.23 -8.32
CA THR A 199 -3.31 9.45 -7.34
C THR A 199 -4.03 8.27 -7.93
N GLU A 200 -4.60 8.44 -9.13
CA GLU A 200 -5.32 7.36 -9.82
C GLU A 200 -4.40 6.16 -10.08
N ILE A 201 -3.21 6.43 -10.66
CA ILE A 201 -2.28 5.37 -11.03
C ILE A 201 -1.64 4.71 -9.80
N THR A 202 -1.29 5.46 -8.76
CA THR A 202 -0.69 4.89 -7.54
C THR A 202 -1.71 4.17 -6.66
N SER A 203 -2.98 4.58 -6.65
CA SER A 203 -4.08 3.84 -6.01
C SER A 203 -4.33 2.50 -6.69
N ALA A 204 -4.33 2.47 -8.03
CA ALA A 204 -4.45 1.24 -8.79
C ALA A 204 -3.25 0.31 -8.54
N LEU A 205 -2.02 0.85 -8.54
CA LEU A 205 -0.81 0.10 -8.24
C LEU A 205 -0.80 -0.47 -6.82
N PHE A 206 -1.28 0.29 -5.82
CA PHE A 206 -1.44 -0.21 -4.46
C PHE A 206 -2.26 -1.50 -4.42
N CYS A 207 -3.37 -1.55 -5.17
CA CYS A 207 -4.28 -2.69 -5.21
C CYS A 207 -3.65 -3.97 -5.79
N ILE A 208 -2.56 -3.85 -6.54
CA ILE A 208 -1.82 -4.97 -7.14
C ILE A 208 -0.38 -5.08 -6.61
N GLN A 209 -0.02 -4.34 -5.57
CA GLN A 209 1.31 -4.35 -4.98
C GLN A 209 1.82 -5.77 -4.67
N PRO A 210 1.04 -6.68 -4.05
CA PRO A 210 1.51 -8.05 -3.80
C PRO A 210 1.78 -8.82 -5.11
N VAL A 211 0.98 -8.54 -6.15
CA VAL A 211 1.03 -9.25 -7.44
C VAL A 211 2.34 -8.95 -8.16
N PHE A 212 2.72 -7.68 -8.27
CA PHE A 212 3.94 -7.34 -9.01
C PHE A 212 5.22 -7.52 -8.20
N LEU A 213 5.16 -7.57 -6.87
CA LEU A 213 6.34 -7.87 -6.04
C LEU A 213 6.68 -9.36 -5.98
N HIS A 214 5.70 -10.25 -6.16
CA HIS A 214 5.91 -11.68 -6.00
C HIS A 214 5.71 -12.51 -7.29
N ASP A 215 5.16 -11.93 -8.36
CA ASP A 215 4.70 -12.61 -9.59
C ASP A 215 4.04 -13.98 -9.31
N PRO A 216 2.70 -14.09 -9.29
CA PRO A 216 2.03 -15.35 -8.99
C PRO A 216 2.35 -16.49 -9.97
N ALA A 217 2.94 -16.20 -11.14
CA ALA A 217 3.41 -17.18 -12.11
C ALA A 217 4.92 -17.45 -12.05
N GLY A 218 5.67 -16.68 -11.25
CA GLY A 218 7.11 -16.83 -11.08
C GLY A 218 7.49 -18.01 -10.18
N PRO A 219 8.74 -18.50 -10.24
CA PRO A 219 9.25 -19.42 -9.23
C PRO A 219 9.09 -18.77 -7.86
N THR A 220 8.54 -19.51 -6.89
CA THR A 220 8.44 -19.05 -5.50
C THR A 220 9.83 -18.83 -4.94
N HIS A 221 10.39 -17.65 -5.20
CA HIS A 221 11.58 -17.21 -4.51
C HIS A 221 11.22 -17.09 -3.04
N SER A 222 12.12 -17.57 -2.18
CA SER A 222 11.99 -17.46 -0.73
C SER A 222 11.54 -16.04 -0.35
N ALA A 223 10.63 -15.93 0.62
CA ALA A 223 10.02 -14.70 1.11
C ALA A 223 11.07 -13.67 1.58
N GLY A 224 11.71 -13.00 0.62
CA GLY A 224 12.97 -12.30 0.81
C GLY A 224 12.85 -10.85 0.41
N ASN A 225 12.49 -9.98 1.35
CA ASN A 225 12.77 -8.54 1.38
C ASN A 225 12.66 -7.76 0.03
N TRP A 226 11.72 -8.11 -0.86
CA TRP A 226 11.65 -7.56 -2.21
C TRP A 226 11.23 -6.09 -2.21
N ALA A 227 10.42 -5.66 -1.23
CA ALA A 227 10.07 -4.23 -1.09
C ALA A 227 11.17 -3.38 -0.45
N ARG A 228 12.32 -3.96 -0.06
CA ARG A 228 13.54 -3.15 0.12
C ARG A 228 14.05 -2.56 -1.20
N HIS A 229 13.39 -2.84 -2.31
CA HIS A 229 13.74 -2.28 -3.59
C HIS A 229 12.58 -1.56 -4.27
N LEU A 230 11.37 -1.67 -3.70
CA LEU A 230 10.26 -0.82 -4.10
C LEU A 230 10.63 0.61 -3.75
N GLN A 231 10.58 1.52 -4.72
CA GLN A 231 10.77 2.96 -4.54
C GLN A 231 9.78 3.69 -5.44
N LEU A 232 9.17 4.76 -4.92
CA LEU A 232 8.20 5.56 -5.66
C LEU A 232 8.52 7.05 -5.52
N ALA A 233 9.08 7.63 -6.57
CA ALA A 233 9.30 9.06 -6.68
C ALA A 233 8.11 9.71 -7.41
N CYS A 234 7.27 10.42 -6.67
CA CYS A 234 6.11 11.10 -7.24
C CYS A 234 6.45 12.51 -7.70
N SER A 235 6.06 12.84 -8.93
CA SER A 235 6.09 14.21 -9.42
C SER A 235 4.82 14.98 -8.98
N PRO A 236 4.95 16.24 -8.52
CA PRO A 236 3.81 17.13 -8.33
C PRO A 236 3.32 17.75 -9.64
N ALA A 237 4.16 17.78 -10.68
CA ALA A 237 3.80 18.33 -11.99
C ALA A 237 3.05 17.27 -12.82
N PRO A 238 1.84 17.57 -13.36
CA PRO A 238 1.04 16.60 -14.12
C PRO A 238 1.75 16.02 -15.34
N ASP A 239 2.52 16.85 -16.05
CA ASP A 239 3.19 16.47 -17.30
C ASP A 239 4.54 15.78 -17.07
N THR A 240 4.96 15.65 -15.82
CA THR A 240 6.21 14.97 -15.48
C THR A 240 5.87 13.59 -14.90
N PRO A 241 6.39 12.50 -15.49
CA PRO A 241 6.12 11.17 -15.00
C PRO A 241 6.63 10.98 -13.57
N SER A 242 5.85 10.25 -12.78
CA SER A 242 6.38 9.65 -11.54
C SER A 242 7.26 8.46 -11.89
N VAL A 243 8.14 8.03 -10.98
CA VAL A 243 9.04 6.89 -11.22
C VAL A 243 8.80 5.82 -10.16
N LEU A 244 8.44 4.62 -10.60
CA LEU A 244 8.32 3.42 -9.79
C LEU A 244 9.46 2.48 -10.14
N THR A 245 10.19 2.01 -9.13
CA THR A 245 11.25 1.01 -9.35
C THR A 245 11.12 -0.15 -8.36
N TRP A 246 11.45 -1.36 -8.82
CA TRP A 246 11.52 -2.57 -7.99
C TRP A 246 12.51 -3.57 -8.59
N CYS A 247 12.87 -4.64 -7.87
CA CYS A 247 13.99 -5.51 -8.24
C CYS A 247 13.63 -6.93 -8.70
N ASP A 248 12.38 -7.38 -8.55
CA ASP A 248 11.92 -8.65 -9.10
C ASP A 248 10.40 -8.78 -9.10
N GLY A 249 9.86 -9.80 -9.75
CA GLY A 249 8.43 -10.05 -9.87
C GLY A 249 7.91 -9.70 -11.27
N LEU A 250 6.74 -9.06 -11.34
CA LEU A 250 6.02 -8.90 -12.60
C LEU A 250 6.75 -7.93 -13.54
N GLN A 251 6.79 -8.26 -14.83
CA GLN A 251 7.31 -7.36 -15.87
C GLN A 251 6.45 -6.09 -15.98
N PRO A 252 7.06 -4.89 -16.14
CA PRO A 252 6.33 -3.63 -16.25
C PRO A 252 5.23 -3.64 -17.32
N GLY A 253 5.50 -4.25 -18.49
CA GLY A 253 4.55 -4.35 -19.60
C GLY A 253 3.27 -5.13 -19.28
N ARG A 254 3.27 -5.96 -18.23
CA ARG A 254 2.09 -6.75 -17.83
C ARG A 254 1.21 -6.04 -16.81
N ILE A 255 1.67 -4.95 -16.21
CA ILE A 255 0.93 -4.27 -15.13
C ILE A 255 -0.46 -3.81 -15.60
N ALA A 256 -0.57 -3.22 -16.79
CA ALA A 256 -1.88 -2.78 -17.30
C ALA A 256 -2.85 -3.96 -17.47
N GLU A 257 -2.38 -5.12 -17.95
CA GLU A 257 -3.22 -6.32 -18.10
C GLU A 257 -3.86 -6.71 -16.77
N TYR A 258 -3.10 -6.67 -15.67
CA TYR A 258 -3.62 -6.98 -14.33
C TYR A 258 -4.58 -5.91 -13.82
N LEU A 259 -4.28 -4.63 -14.06
CA LEU A 259 -5.17 -3.53 -13.67
C LEU A 259 -6.51 -3.60 -14.41
N GLU A 260 -6.50 -3.89 -15.71
CA GLU A 260 -7.73 -4.09 -16.52
C GLU A 260 -8.47 -5.35 -16.09
N THR A 261 -7.76 -6.46 -15.88
CA THR A 261 -8.35 -7.74 -15.44
C THR A 261 -9.06 -7.62 -14.10
N LEU A 262 -8.49 -6.84 -13.18
CA LEU A 262 -9.09 -6.55 -11.87
C LEU A 262 -10.12 -5.41 -11.92
N ALA A 263 -10.39 -4.86 -13.10
CA ALA A 263 -11.30 -3.73 -13.32
C ALA A 263 -10.95 -2.51 -12.45
N LEU A 264 -9.66 -2.27 -12.20
CA LEU A 264 -9.14 -1.08 -11.53
C LEU A 264 -9.06 0.12 -12.49
N ILE A 265 -8.95 -0.17 -13.79
CA ILE A 265 -8.98 0.80 -14.89
C ILE A 265 -9.88 0.24 -16.00
N SER A 266 -10.47 1.11 -16.81
CA SER A 266 -11.28 0.64 -17.93
C SER A 266 -10.37 0.16 -19.06
N PRO A 267 -10.77 -0.89 -19.81
CA PRO A 267 -9.99 -1.38 -20.94
C PRO A 267 -9.65 -0.27 -21.93
N GLY A 268 -8.39 -0.18 -22.33
CA GLY A 268 -7.90 0.77 -23.33
C GLY A 268 -7.80 2.23 -22.86
N ILE A 269 -8.12 2.55 -21.60
CA ILE A 269 -7.82 3.87 -21.02
C ILE A 269 -6.34 3.97 -20.66
N ALA A 270 -5.75 2.88 -20.17
CA ALA A 270 -4.32 2.84 -19.94
C ALA A 270 -3.58 2.70 -21.27
N ARG A 271 -2.51 3.47 -21.40
CA ARG A 271 -1.53 3.28 -22.47
C ARG A 271 -0.24 2.78 -21.84
N ILE A 272 0.25 1.66 -22.35
CA ILE A 272 1.61 1.22 -22.10
C ILE A 272 2.44 1.58 -23.33
N ASP A 273 3.38 2.49 -23.14
CA ASP A 273 4.35 2.90 -24.15
C ASP A 273 5.74 2.38 -23.75
N ALA A 274 6.62 2.19 -24.74
CA ALA A 274 8.02 1.76 -24.55
C ALA A 274 8.20 0.50 -23.67
N ALA A 275 7.34 -0.50 -23.84
CA ALA A 275 7.40 -1.73 -23.05
C ALA A 275 8.57 -2.64 -23.46
N GLY A 276 9.51 -2.80 -22.54
CA GLY A 276 10.51 -3.86 -22.54
C GLY A 276 10.34 -4.79 -21.33
N PRO A 277 11.20 -5.81 -21.18
CA PRO A 277 11.15 -6.73 -20.05
C PRO A 277 11.35 -6.03 -18.69
N ASN A 278 12.05 -4.89 -18.69
CA ASN A 278 12.50 -4.18 -17.50
C ASN A 278 12.08 -2.70 -17.44
N TYR A 279 11.36 -2.22 -18.45
CA TYR A 279 10.91 -0.84 -18.53
C TYR A 279 9.53 -0.76 -19.17
N ALA A 280 8.69 0.15 -18.70
CA ALA A 280 7.49 0.58 -19.41
C ALA A 280 7.05 1.93 -18.87
N THR A 281 6.35 2.72 -19.70
CA THR A 281 5.62 3.90 -19.23
C THR A 281 4.14 3.57 -19.23
N LEU A 282 3.49 3.71 -18.08
CA LEU A 282 2.04 3.57 -17.96
C LEU A 282 1.42 4.96 -17.84
N THR A 283 0.50 5.28 -18.75
CA THR A 283 -0.28 6.53 -18.72
C THR A 283 -1.73 6.23 -18.40
N LEU A 284 -2.30 6.94 -17.42
CA LEU A 284 -3.70 6.86 -17.02
C LEU A 284 -4.28 8.28 -16.94
N GLY A 285 -5.11 8.64 -17.90
CA GLY A 285 -5.59 10.02 -18.04
C GLY A 285 -4.45 10.98 -18.35
N ARG A 286 -4.24 11.98 -17.48
CA ARG A 286 -3.11 12.94 -17.60
C ARG A 286 -1.88 12.53 -16.81
N ALA A 287 -1.95 11.47 -16.01
CA ALA A 287 -0.85 11.02 -15.18
C ALA A 287 -0.04 9.95 -15.92
N SER A 288 1.28 10.02 -15.79
CA SER A 288 2.19 9.00 -16.28
C SER A 288 3.11 8.51 -15.16
N ILE A 289 3.49 7.24 -15.24
CA ILE A 289 4.50 6.63 -14.39
C ILE A 289 5.48 5.81 -15.24
N GLU A 290 6.76 6.10 -15.06
CA GLU A 290 7.86 5.29 -15.56
C GLU A 290 8.10 4.14 -14.59
N MET A 291 8.14 2.92 -15.11
CA MET A 291 8.23 1.70 -14.32
C MET A 291 9.52 0.98 -14.68
N HIS A 292 10.43 0.84 -13.73
CA HIS A 292 11.71 0.18 -13.92
C HIS A 292 11.82 -1.06 -13.04
N ARG A 293 11.79 -2.24 -13.67
CA ARG A 293 12.14 -3.49 -13.02
C ARG A 293 13.63 -3.72 -13.18
N ARG A 294 14.35 -3.82 -12.08
CA ARG A 294 15.79 -4.13 -12.05
C ARG A 294 15.95 -5.63 -11.92
N HIS A 295 17.09 -6.18 -12.34
CA HIS A 295 17.52 -7.49 -11.88
C HIS A 295 18.39 -7.29 -10.63
N LEU A 296 18.14 -8.02 -9.56
CA LEU A 296 19.08 -8.08 -8.44
C LEU A 296 20.40 -8.67 -8.95
N CYS A 297 21.41 -7.81 -9.14
CA CYS A 297 22.77 -8.29 -9.17
C CYS A 297 23.10 -8.80 -7.76
N THR A 298 23.41 -10.09 -7.65
CA THR A 298 23.78 -10.78 -6.41
C THR A 298 25.03 -10.19 -5.73
N GLN A 299 25.78 -9.32 -6.42
CA GLN A 299 26.91 -8.57 -5.86
C GLN A 299 26.55 -7.16 -5.38
N CYS A 300 25.37 -6.62 -5.74
CA CYS A 300 24.94 -5.26 -5.39
C CYS A 300 24.17 -5.20 -4.06
N HIS A 301 24.62 -5.95 -3.05
CA HIS A 301 24.17 -5.75 -1.69
C HIS A 301 24.51 -4.30 -1.28
N LEU A 302 23.49 -3.45 -1.25
CA LEU A 302 23.54 -2.08 -0.73
C LEU A 302 24.21 -1.04 -1.65
N ASP A 303 23.67 -0.82 -2.85
CA ASP A 303 23.89 0.49 -3.47
C ASP A 303 23.02 1.55 -2.78
N LYS A 304 23.48 2.00 -1.59
CA LYS A 304 22.85 3.08 -0.82
C LYS A 304 22.85 4.42 -1.57
N ALA A 305 23.60 4.52 -2.68
CA ALA A 305 23.70 5.72 -3.49
C ALA A 305 22.61 5.83 -4.57
N PHE A 306 21.79 4.79 -4.78
CA PHE A 306 20.71 4.89 -5.75
C PHE A 306 19.60 5.81 -5.24
N THR A 307 19.70 7.06 -5.65
CA THR A 307 18.58 7.97 -5.74
C THR A 307 17.94 7.68 -7.10
N PRO A 308 16.60 7.55 -7.23
CA PRO A 308 15.95 7.52 -8.53
C PRO A 308 16.19 8.87 -9.23
N THR A 309 17.34 9.01 -9.86
CA THR A 309 17.64 10.06 -10.83
C THR A 309 17.17 9.54 -12.17
N ARG A 310 16.50 10.41 -12.94
CA ARG A 310 16.07 10.13 -14.32
C ARG A 310 17.16 9.35 -15.06
N PRO A 311 16.83 8.35 -15.89
CA PRO A 311 17.79 7.87 -16.87
C PRO A 311 18.28 9.09 -17.67
N ASP A 312 19.59 9.21 -17.78
CA ASP A 312 20.22 10.25 -18.59
C ASP A 312 19.67 10.09 -20.03
N PRO A 313 18.97 11.08 -20.60
CA PRO A 313 18.40 10.96 -21.95
C PRO A 313 19.47 10.76 -23.03
N ALA A 314 20.76 10.85 -22.68
CA ALA A 314 21.89 10.60 -23.58
C ALA A 314 22.26 9.12 -23.76
N ALA A 315 21.55 8.15 -23.15
CA ALA A 315 21.89 6.72 -23.24
C ALA A 315 20.79 5.84 -23.90
N ALA A 316 19.93 6.41 -24.73
CA ALA A 316 19.00 5.68 -25.60
C ALA A 316 19.36 5.86 -27.08
#